data_AF-A0A6N9CBK8-F1
#
_entry.id   AF-A0A6N9CBK8-F1
#
_cell.length_a   1.000
_cell.length_b   1.000
_cell.length_c   1.000
_cell.angle_alpha   90.00
_cell.angle_beta   90.00
_cell.angle_gamma   90.00
#
_symmetry.space_group_name_H-M   'P 1'
#
loop_
_entity.id
_entity.type
_entity.pdbx_description
1 polymer ?
#
loop_
_entity_poly.entity_id
_entity_poly.type
_entity_poly.pdbx_seq_one_letter_code
_entity_poly.pdbx_strand_id
1 'polypeptide(L)'
;MPSFEEHRQKCDIARSAQLSLQAADPSAHADWIVITAFYQALHWVDAFFALNNRQPTRHGERKRFVDQHENLERISESYTNLYDASIIARYEPETYKDDPDEVEALLEEDLALIVTHINELINQAQA
;
A
#
# COMPACT_ATOMS: atom_id res chain seq x y z
N MET A 1 14.99 4.36 -11.96
CA MET A 1 13.85 3.97 -11.13
C MET A 1 14.28 2.84 -10.21
N PRO A 2 13.66 2.71 -9.04
CA PRO A 2 14.06 1.68 -8.09
C PRO A 2 13.86 0.28 -8.69
N SER A 3 14.77 -0.61 -8.36
CA SER A 3 14.70 -2.05 -8.61
C SER A 3 13.69 -2.72 -7.67
N PHE A 4 13.41 -4.00 -7.92
CA PHE A 4 12.63 -4.84 -7.01
C PHE A 4 13.12 -4.75 -5.55
N GLU A 5 14.43 -4.93 -5.32
CA GLU A 5 15.01 -4.88 -3.97
C GLU A 5 14.89 -3.49 -3.34
N GLU A 6 15.08 -2.42 -4.11
CA GLU A 6 14.91 -1.07 -3.59
C GLU A 6 13.44 -0.76 -3.27
N HIS A 7 12.48 -1.31 -4.03
CA HIS A 7 11.06 -1.20 -3.69
C HIS A 7 10.72 -1.97 -2.41
N ARG A 8 11.23 -3.19 -2.27
CA ARG A 8 11.08 -3.99 -1.04
C ARG A 8 11.66 -3.27 0.18
N GLN A 9 12.84 -2.67 0.07
CA GLN A 9 13.42 -1.86 1.15
C GLN A 9 12.53 -0.69 1.54
N LYS A 10 11.88 -0.04 0.56
CA LYS A 10 10.92 1.04 0.85
C LYS A 10 9.63 0.53 1.50
N CYS A 11 9.16 -0.68 1.16
CA CYS A 11 8.09 -1.33 1.92
C CYS A 11 8.47 -1.47 3.39
N ASP A 12 9.67 -1.97 3.67
CA ASP A 12 10.15 -2.18 5.05
C ASP A 12 10.25 -0.86 5.83
N ILE A 13 10.70 0.21 5.19
CA ILE A 13 10.74 1.56 5.78
C ILE A 13 9.33 2.05 6.10
N ALA A 14 8.39 1.94 5.15
CA ALA A 14 7.01 2.37 5.35
C ALA A 14 6.31 1.57 6.46
N ARG A 15 6.56 0.25 6.52
CA ARG A 15 6.09 -0.63 7.59
C ARG A 15 6.66 -0.25 8.96
N SER A 16 7.96 0.00 9.03
CA SER A 16 8.62 0.43 10.27
C SER A 16 8.04 1.75 10.80
N ALA A 17 7.78 2.71 9.90
CA ALA A 17 7.13 3.96 10.24
C ALA A 17 5.71 3.74 10.77
N GLN A 18 4.89 2.93 10.06
CA GLN A 18 3.54 2.57 10.48
C GLN A 18 3.52 1.98 11.90
N LEU A 19 4.34 0.96 12.15
CA LEU A 19 4.43 0.30 13.46
C LEU A 19 4.87 1.26 14.56
N SER A 20 5.78 2.18 14.25
CA SER A 20 6.23 3.19 15.21
C SER A 20 5.12 4.18 15.58
N LEU A 21 4.29 4.57 14.60
CA LEU A 21 3.14 5.46 14.82
C LEU A 21 2.05 4.76 15.64
N GLN A 22 1.72 3.51 15.31
CA GLN A 22 0.77 2.69 16.09
C GLN A 22 1.25 2.50 17.53
N ALA A 23 2.55 2.27 17.75
CA ALA A 23 3.09 2.09 19.10
C ALA A 23 3.10 3.38 19.94
N ALA A 24 3.16 4.55 19.29
CA ALA A 24 3.19 5.84 19.97
C ALA A 24 1.80 6.28 20.43
N ASP A 25 0.87 6.45 19.48
CA ASP A 25 -0.54 6.82 19.72
C ASP A 25 -1.33 6.59 18.42
N PRO A 26 -2.06 5.47 18.29
CA PRO A 26 -2.80 5.14 17.07
C PRO A 26 -3.82 6.20 16.67
N SER A 27 -4.56 6.77 17.62
CA SER A 27 -5.62 7.74 17.32
C SER A 27 -5.02 9.07 16.90
N ALA A 28 -4.01 9.57 17.64
CA ALA A 28 -3.35 10.83 17.27
C ALA A 28 -2.55 10.75 15.96
N HIS A 29 -2.30 9.55 15.44
CA HIS A 29 -1.53 9.32 14.24
C HIS A 29 -2.30 8.56 13.13
N ALA A 30 -3.63 8.46 13.25
CA ALA A 30 -4.47 7.68 12.34
C ALA A 30 -4.24 8.02 10.85
N ASP A 31 -4.25 9.30 10.47
CA ASP A 31 -3.99 9.73 9.10
C ASP A 31 -2.60 9.31 8.61
N TRP A 32 -1.57 9.42 9.46
CA TRP A 32 -0.22 9.00 9.12
C TRP A 32 -0.08 7.48 9.02
N ILE A 33 -0.84 6.73 9.80
CA ILE A 33 -0.93 5.27 9.70
C ILE A 33 -1.54 4.87 8.35
N VAL A 34 -2.64 5.50 7.93
CA VAL A 34 -3.26 5.29 6.61
C VAL A 34 -2.30 5.64 5.48
N ILE A 35 -1.59 6.78 5.58
CA ILE A 35 -0.60 7.20 4.58
C ILE A 35 0.52 6.15 4.46
N THR A 36 1.08 5.71 5.57
CA THR A 36 2.17 4.71 5.57
C THR A 36 1.69 3.33 5.09
N ALA A 37 0.44 2.95 5.35
CA ALA A 37 -0.19 1.75 4.78
C ALA A 37 -0.26 1.83 3.25
N PHE A 38 -0.73 2.94 2.70
CA PHE A 38 -0.74 3.13 1.24
C PHE A 38 0.67 3.09 0.64
N TYR A 39 1.67 3.69 1.29
CA TYR A 39 3.06 3.61 0.78
C TYR A 39 3.62 2.19 0.79
N GLN A 40 3.21 1.34 1.73
CA GLN A 40 3.54 -0.09 1.68
C GLN A 40 2.88 -0.76 0.47
N ALA A 41 1.57 -0.59 0.29
CA ALA A 41 0.85 -1.16 -0.86
C ALA A 41 1.45 -0.70 -2.20
N LEU A 42 1.75 0.59 -2.32
CA LEU A 42 2.39 1.19 -3.49
C LEU A 42 3.73 0.53 -3.81
N HIS A 43 4.58 0.34 -2.81
CA HIS A 43 5.90 -0.23 -3.04
C HIS A 43 5.86 -1.73 -3.31
N TRP A 44 4.89 -2.47 -2.75
CA TRP A 44 4.67 -3.86 -3.13
C TRP A 44 4.22 -4.00 -4.59
N VAL A 45 3.24 -3.19 -5.01
CA VAL A 45 2.79 -3.17 -6.41
C VAL A 45 3.92 -2.77 -7.36
N ASP A 46 4.73 -1.76 -7.00
CA ASP A 46 5.88 -1.38 -7.82
C ASP A 46 6.97 -2.45 -7.86
N ALA A 47 7.20 -3.19 -6.78
CA ALA A 47 8.12 -4.32 -6.76
C ALA A 47 7.67 -5.40 -7.77
N PHE A 48 6.39 -5.74 -7.78
CA PHE A 48 5.81 -6.66 -8.76
C PHE A 48 5.98 -6.15 -10.19
N PHE A 49 5.68 -4.87 -10.47
CA PHE A 49 5.86 -4.32 -11.80
C PHE A 49 7.33 -4.30 -12.24
N ALA A 50 8.26 -4.00 -11.33
CA ALA A 50 9.69 -4.00 -11.61
C ALA A 50 10.18 -5.38 -12.08
N LEU A 51 9.67 -6.48 -11.51
CA LEU A 51 9.97 -7.84 -11.98
C LEU A 51 9.41 -8.12 -13.38
N ASN A 52 8.30 -7.48 -13.74
CA ASN A 52 7.64 -7.62 -15.03
C ASN A 52 8.08 -6.57 -16.06
N ASN A 53 9.25 -5.93 -15.85
CA ASN A 53 9.81 -4.87 -16.70
C ASN A 53 8.84 -3.70 -16.96
N ARG A 54 7.95 -3.41 -16.02
CA ARG A 54 7.03 -2.27 -16.05
C ARG A 54 7.31 -1.34 -14.88
N GLN A 55 7.17 -0.04 -15.10
CA GLN A 55 7.52 0.94 -14.07
C GLN A 55 6.58 2.16 -14.17
N PRO A 56 5.46 2.17 -13.44
CA PRO A 56 4.58 3.35 -13.41
C PRO A 56 5.23 4.49 -12.61
N THR A 57 5.22 5.69 -13.19
CA THR A 57 5.86 6.88 -12.62
C THR A 57 4.91 7.76 -11.82
N ARG A 58 3.60 7.60 -12.03
CA ARG A 58 2.55 8.43 -11.40
C ARG A 58 1.53 7.55 -10.68
N HIS A 59 0.95 8.05 -9.60
CA HIS A 59 -0.07 7.30 -8.84
C HIS A 59 -1.27 6.89 -9.71
N GLY A 60 -1.84 7.81 -10.50
CA GLY A 60 -2.97 7.49 -11.38
C GLY A 60 -2.61 6.50 -12.50
N GLU A 61 -1.37 6.51 -12.98
CA GLU A 61 -0.89 5.50 -13.94
C GLU A 61 -0.79 4.13 -13.27
N ARG A 62 -0.24 4.08 -12.06
CA ARG A 62 -0.13 2.84 -11.27
C ARG A 62 -1.49 2.26 -10.96
N LYS A 63 -2.45 3.07 -10.49
CA LYS A 63 -3.82 2.63 -10.24
C LYS A 63 -4.42 2.01 -11.49
N ARG A 64 -4.34 2.70 -12.63
CA ARG A 64 -4.81 2.15 -13.91
C ARG A 64 -4.16 0.82 -14.27
N PHE A 65 -2.87 0.65 -13.98
CA PHE A 65 -2.19 -0.63 -14.22
C PHE A 65 -2.63 -1.72 -13.28
N VAL A 66 -2.87 -1.43 -12.00
CA VAL A 66 -3.46 -2.39 -11.06
C VAL A 66 -4.84 -2.82 -11.59
N ASP A 67 -5.70 -1.87 -11.93
CA ASP A 67 -7.07 -2.12 -12.40
C ASP A 67 -7.13 -2.96 -13.70
N GLN A 68 -6.09 -2.89 -14.55
CA GLN A 68 -6.06 -3.54 -15.87
C GLN A 68 -5.23 -4.82 -15.92
N HIS A 69 -4.47 -5.13 -14.87
CA HIS A 69 -3.56 -6.28 -14.88
C HIS A 69 -4.30 -7.51 -14.37
N GLU A 70 -4.40 -8.56 -15.19
CA GLU A 70 -5.10 -9.82 -14.86
C GLU A 70 -4.69 -10.37 -13.49
N ASN A 71 -3.38 -10.52 -13.26
CA ASN A 71 -2.89 -11.03 -11.97
C ASN A 71 -3.20 -10.11 -10.78
N LEU A 72 -3.61 -8.86 -10.97
CA LEU A 72 -3.87 -7.90 -9.89
C LEU A 72 -5.36 -7.58 -9.71
N GLU A 73 -6.26 -8.19 -10.50
CA GLU A 73 -7.71 -7.99 -10.39
C GLU A 73 -8.20 -8.19 -8.95
N ARG A 74 -7.67 -9.23 -8.28
CA ARG A 74 -8.00 -9.58 -6.89
C ARG A 74 -7.73 -8.46 -5.88
N ILE A 75 -6.77 -7.58 -6.13
CA ILE A 75 -6.35 -6.52 -5.20
C ILE A 75 -6.78 -5.13 -5.65
N SER A 76 -7.48 -5.03 -6.78
CA SER A 76 -7.81 -3.76 -7.44
C SER A 76 -8.63 -2.83 -6.55
N GLU A 77 -9.66 -3.39 -5.89
CA GLU A 77 -10.53 -2.65 -4.98
C GLU A 77 -9.76 -2.20 -3.73
N SER A 78 -9.07 -3.10 -3.03
CA SER A 78 -8.25 -2.76 -1.86
C SER A 78 -7.16 -1.73 -2.15
N TYR A 79 -6.53 -1.80 -3.32
CA TYR A 79 -5.56 -0.80 -3.73
C TYR A 79 -6.21 0.57 -3.95
N THR A 80 -7.44 0.59 -4.49
CA THR A 80 -8.23 1.81 -4.68
C THR A 80 -8.62 2.42 -3.35
N ASN A 81 -9.12 1.61 -2.41
CA ASN A 81 -9.50 2.05 -1.06
C ASN A 81 -8.32 2.74 -0.36
N LEU A 82 -7.16 2.07 -0.31
CA LEU A 82 -5.94 2.67 0.28
C LEU A 82 -5.47 3.93 -0.46
N TYR A 83 -5.58 3.96 -1.79
CA TYR A 83 -5.22 5.14 -2.57
C TYR A 83 -6.10 6.34 -2.20
N ASP A 84 -7.42 6.15 -2.20
CA ASP A 84 -8.39 7.21 -1.90
C ASP A 84 -8.27 7.64 -0.42
N ALA A 85 -8.16 6.69 0.51
CA ALA A 85 -7.93 6.96 1.92
C ALA A 85 -6.64 7.75 2.16
N SER A 86 -5.56 7.44 1.43
CA SER A 86 -4.31 8.21 1.52
C SER A 86 -4.43 9.64 1.00
N ILE A 87 -5.34 9.90 0.06
CA ILE A 87 -5.61 11.25 -0.45
C ILE A 87 -6.34 12.02 0.63
N ILE A 88 -7.40 11.44 1.18
CA ILE A 88 -8.19 12.03 2.28
C ILE A 88 -7.26 12.36 3.45
N ALA A 89 -6.51 11.38 3.97
CA ALA A 89 -5.59 11.57 5.09
C ALA A 89 -4.53 12.68 4.87
N ARG A 90 -4.13 12.94 3.61
CA ARG A 90 -3.14 13.98 3.28
C ARG A 90 -3.72 15.38 3.18
N TYR A 91 -4.96 15.50 2.69
CA TYR A 91 -5.55 16.80 2.34
C TYR A 91 -6.69 17.21 3.28
N GLU A 92 -7.20 16.27 4.07
CA GLU A 92 -8.24 16.43 5.09
C GLU A 92 -7.72 15.81 6.40
N PRO A 93 -6.83 16.52 7.13
CA PRO A 93 -6.21 15.98 8.33
C PRO A 93 -7.22 15.77 9.47
N GLU A 94 -6.92 14.83 10.36
CA GLU A 94 -7.77 14.39 11.48
C GLU A 94 -9.02 13.60 11.06
N THR A 95 -9.13 13.18 9.80
CA THR A 95 -10.30 12.43 9.30
C THR A 95 -10.44 11.08 9.98
N TYR A 96 -9.34 10.35 10.15
CA TYR A 96 -9.37 8.99 10.69
C TYR A 96 -9.17 8.90 12.20
N LYS A 97 -8.97 10.05 12.87
CA LYS A 97 -8.61 10.10 14.30
C LYS A 97 -9.66 9.45 15.21
N ASP A 98 -10.93 9.67 14.87
CA ASP A 98 -12.08 9.20 15.63
C ASP A 98 -12.73 7.95 15.01
N ASP A 99 -12.10 7.34 14.01
CA ASP A 99 -12.58 6.15 13.30
C ASP A 99 -11.51 5.03 13.26
N PRO A 100 -11.19 4.43 14.44
CA PRO A 100 -10.18 3.38 14.51
C PRO A 100 -10.56 2.10 13.75
N ASP A 101 -11.87 1.83 13.62
CA ASP A 101 -12.37 0.63 12.92
C ASP A 101 -12.07 0.71 11.42
N GLU A 102 -12.25 1.89 10.81
CA GLU A 102 -11.87 2.13 9.40
C GLU A 102 -10.35 2.02 9.20
N VAL A 103 -9.55 2.55 10.14
CA VAL A 103 -8.09 2.38 10.09
C VAL A 103 -7.73 0.90 10.16
N GLU A 104 -8.32 0.14 11.08
CA GLU A 104 -8.09 -1.29 11.23
C GLU A 104 -8.46 -2.06 9.96
N ALA A 105 -9.62 -1.78 9.35
CA ALA A 105 -10.03 -2.41 8.09
C ALA A 105 -9.02 -2.16 6.95
N LEU A 106 -8.54 -0.91 6.80
CA LEU A 106 -7.52 -0.57 5.80
C LEU A 106 -6.20 -1.35 6.02
N LEU A 107 -5.85 -1.68 7.26
CA LEU A 107 -4.62 -2.42 7.58
C LEU A 107 -4.79 -3.93 7.47
N GLU A 108 -5.82 -4.47 8.11
CA GLU A 108 -6.00 -5.90 8.32
C GLU A 108 -6.71 -6.59 7.15
N GLU A 109 -7.47 -5.83 6.37
CA GLU A 109 -8.15 -6.34 5.17
C GLU A 109 -7.40 -5.90 3.92
N ASP A 110 -7.38 -4.60 3.64
CA ASP A 110 -6.90 -4.09 2.35
C ASP A 110 -5.38 -4.25 2.16
N LEU A 111 -4.59 -3.73 3.10
CA LEU A 111 -3.13 -3.84 3.03
C LEU A 111 -2.69 -5.31 3.14
N ALA A 112 -3.29 -6.08 4.04
CA ALA A 112 -2.95 -7.49 4.22
C ALA A 112 -3.22 -8.32 2.96
N LEU A 113 -4.36 -8.09 2.29
CA LEU A 113 -4.70 -8.75 1.03
C LEU A 113 -3.68 -8.43 -0.06
N ILE A 114 -3.33 -7.14 -0.23
CA ILE A 114 -2.33 -6.70 -1.22
C ILE A 114 -0.98 -7.37 -0.96
N VAL A 115 -0.49 -7.29 0.28
CA VAL A 115 0.82 -7.84 0.66
C VAL A 115 0.85 -9.34 0.42
N THR A 116 -0.18 -10.06 0.85
CA THR A 116 -0.26 -11.52 0.69
C THR A 116 -0.24 -11.91 -0.79
N HIS A 117 -1.15 -11.32 -1.58
CA HIS A 117 -1.31 -11.66 -2.98
C HIS A 117 -0.08 -11.31 -3.83
N ILE A 118 0.52 -10.13 -3.60
CA ILE A 118 1.75 -9.73 -4.31
C ILE A 118 2.91 -10.66 -3.97
N ASN A 119 3.06 -11.07 -2.70
CA ASN A 119 4.10 -12.03 -2.32
C ASN A 119 3.91 -13.39 -2.98
N GLU A 120 2.67 -13.88 -3.10
CA GLU A 120 2.36 -15.12 -3.83
C GLU A 120 2.82 -15.03 -5.29
N LEU A 121 2.52 -13.92 -5.97
CA LEU A 121 2.94 -13.70 -7.37
C LEU A 121 4.46 -13.60 -7.52
N ILE A 122 5.15 -12.90 -6.61
CA ILE A 122 6.62 -12.78 -6.63
C ILE A 122 7.26 -14.15 -6.46
N ASN A 123 6.79 -14.94 -5.48
CA ASN A 123 7.32 -16.27 -5.22
C ASN A 123 7.12 -17.22 -6.41
N GLN A 124 5.97 -17.12 -7.11
CA GLN A 124 5.71 -17.88 -8.33
C GLN A 124 6.64 -17.49 -9.48
N ALA A 125 7.01 -16.21 -9.60
CA ALA A 125 7.88 -15.71 -10.66
C ALA A 125 9.37 -16.05 -10.44
N GLN A 126 9.76 -16.41 -9.21
CA GLN A 126 11.14 -16.74 -8.82
C GLN A 126 11.40 -18.25 -8.68
N ALA A 127 10.36 -19.08 -8.75
CA ALA A 127 10.44 -20.55 -8.71
C ALA A 127 10.77 -21.14 -10.09
#